data_AF-A0A838WMQ8-F1
#
_entry.id   AF-A0A838WMQ8-F1
#
_cell.length_a   1.000
_cell.length_b   1.000
_cell.length_c   1.000
_cell.angle_alpha   90.00
_cell.angle_beta   90.00
_cell.angle_gamma   90.00
#
_symmetry.space_group_name_H-M   'P 1'
#
loop_
_entity.id
_entity.type
_entity.pdbx_description
1 polymer ?
#
loop_
_entity_poly.entity_id
_entity_poly.type
_entity_poly.pdbx_seq_one_letter_code
_entity_poly.pdbx_strand_id
1 'polypeptide(L)'
;MAENPQPDAEAAGRGDRRGKDRRGGDRRDNERRTPPPAWRQPWALVAYGILGTLVVVMFFNRSRPPEPAPVGDEIVTTAPLAPAAVEVAGPASDGGIEDATRAIDYQRLVGEGEAAKGRLVRAELFCSSISQVSLRSVDRVEGAIAELAGSANRVPVAECRWGARQGDEPRGDMHLLIPPDLADAFANAPIVDDAFVSRRHLRGVVEWIGRSEALSLRTTGVLRQLP
;
A
#
# COMPACT_ATOMS: atom_id res chain seq x y z
N MET A 1 1.02 -59.60 47.45
CA MET A 1 -0.39 -60.04 47.59
C MET A 1 -0.76 -59.88 49.04
N ALA A 2 -1.87 -59.17 49.31
CA ALA A 2 -2.72 -59.23 50.51
C ALA A 2 -2.05 -58.81 51.84
N GLU A 3 -2.69 -58.18 52.82
CA GLU A 3 -4.06 -57.73 53.04
C GLU A 3 -3.98 -56.74 54.20
N ASN A 4 -4.89 -55.78 54.24
CA ASN A 4 -5.13 -54.94 55.41
C ASN A 4 -6.36 -55.54 56.11
N PRO A 5 -6.39 -55.61 57.45
CA PRO A 5 -7.66 -55.33 58.12
C PRO A 5 -7.50 -54.45 59.36
N GLN A 6 -8.32 -53.39 59.40
CA GLN A 6 -8.80 -52.77 60.64
C GLN A 6 -9.77 -53.73 61.34
N PRO A 7 -9.91 -53.59 62.66
CA PRO A 7 -11.14 -53.02 63.25
C PRO A 7 -10.79 -52.15 64.48
N ASP A 8 -11.65 -51.47 65.24
CA ASP A 8 -12.99 -50.87 65.17
C ASP A 8 -13.15 -50.10 66.51
N ALA A 9 -13.99 -49.07 66.55
CA ALA A 9 -14.79 -48.61 67.71
C ALA A 9 -14.04 -48.13 68.99
N GLU A 10 -14.44 -47.13 69.78
CA GLU A 10 -15.64 -46.30 69.91
C GLU A 10 -15.35 -45.25 71.02
N ALA A 11 -16.36 -44.44 71.34
CA ALA A 11 -16.53 -43.56 72.50
C ALA A 11 -16.11 -42.09 72.29
N ALA A 12 -17.02 -41.18 71.94
CA ALA A 12 -18.14 -40.63 72.74
C ALA A 12 -17.75 -39.27 73.33
N GLY A 13 -18.62 -38.26 73.18
CA GLY A 13 -18.42 -36.98 73.87
C GLY A 13 -19.25 -35.83 73.30
N ARG A 14 -20.49 -35.73 73.74
CA ARG A 14 -21.48 -34.70 73.41
C ARG A 14 -21.18 -33.37 74.13
N GLY A 15 -21.26 -32.25 73.40
CA GLY A 15 -21.33 -30.88 73.93
C GLY A 15 -20.75 -29.90 72.89
N ASP A 16 -21.30 -28.76 72.55
CA ASP A 16 -22.39 -27.98 73.09
C ASP A 16 -22.88 -27.06 71.94
N ARG A 17 -24.18 -26.90 71.76
CA ARG A 17 -24.75 -26.02 70.70
C ARG A 17 -24.78 -24.59 71.23
N ARG A 18 -23.85 -23.74 70.81
CA ARG A 18 -23.97 -22.27 70.97
C ARG A 18 -23.56 -21.52 69.71
N GLY A 19 -24.54 -20.80 69.14
CA GLY A 19 -24.36 -19.59 68.33
C GLY A 19 -23.34 -19.61 67.19
N LYS A 20 -23.71 -20.13 66.02
CA LYS A 20 -23.00 -19.83 64.77
C LYS A 20 -23.45 -18.43 64.31
N ASP A 21 -22.71 -17.40 64.71
CA ASP A 21 -22.84 -16.04 64.17
C ASP A 21 -22.46 -16.04 62.68
N ARG A 22 -23.47 -16.23 61.82
CA ARG A 22 -23.38 -16.18 60.35
C ARG A 22 -23.35 -14.74 59.81
N ARG A 23 -22.49 -13.86 60.34
CA ARG A 23 -22.37 -12.46 59.86
C ARG A 23 -20.93 -11.96 59.67
N GLY A 24 -19.94 -12.86 59.61
CA GLY A 24 -18.53 -12.50 59.41
C GLY A 24 -17.89 -12.96 58.10
N GLY A 25 -18.65 -13.63 57.22
CA GLY A 25 -18.09 -14.35 56.06
C GLY A 25 -18.06 -13.61 54.72
N ASP A 26 -18.79 -12.49 54.56
CA ASP A 26 -18.99 -11.86 53.24
C ASP A 26 -18.01 -10.72 52.91
N ARG A 27 -17.05 -10.41 53.78
CA ARG A 27 -16.17 -9.24 53.56
C ARG A 27 -14.87 -9.53 52.83
N ARG A 28 -14.46 -10.80 52.67
CA ARG A 28 -13.15 -11.14 52.10
C ARG A 28 -13.14 -11.41 50.59
N ASP A 29 -14.30 -11.61 49.96
CA ASP A 29 -14.37 -11.84 48.50
C ASP A 29 -14.56 -10.56 47.66
N ASN A 30 -14.79 -9.41 48.28
CA ASN A 30 -15.00 -8.14 47.57
C ASN A 30 -13.74 -7.25 47.45
N GLU A 31 -12.61 -7.60 48.06
CA GLU A 31 -11.39 -6.75 48.03
C GLU A 31 -10.52 -6.94 46.78
N ARG A 32 -10.83 -7.86 45.87
CA ARG A 32 -10.09 -8.07 44.60
C ARG A 32 -10.75 -7.48 43.35
N ARG A 33 -11.79 -6.64 43.49
CA ARG A 33 -12.46 -6.00 42.34
C ARG A 33 -12.64 -4.50 42.54
N THR A 34 -11.55 -3.77 42.75
CA THR A 34 -11.54 -2.37 42.30
C THR A 34 -11.31 -2.38 40.79
N PRO A 35 -12.29 -1.96 39.96
CA PRO A 35 -12.07 -1.85 38.53
C PRO A 35 -10.89 -0.90 38.28
N PRO A 36 -10.03 -1.17 37.28
CA PRO A 36 -8.93 -0.27 36.97
C PRO A 36 -9.48 1.14 36.74
N PRO A 37 -8.80 2.17 37.26
CA PRO A 37 -9.31 3.54 37.17
C PRO A 37 -9.53 3.90 35.69
N ALA A 38 -10.56 4.69 35.41
CA ALA A 38 -11.08 4.89 34.05
C ALA A 38 -10.01 5.28 33.01
N TRP A 39 -8.96 5.99 33.44
CA TRP A 39 -7.83 6.42 32.60
C TRP A 39 -6.85 5.30 32.21
N ARG A 40 -6.96 4.09 32.80
CA ARG A 40 -6.16 2.89 32.47
C ARG A 40 -6.94 1.85 31.67
N GLN A 41 -8.19 2.13 31.31
CA GLN A 41 -8.96 1.20 30.48
C GLN A 41 -8.50 1.32 29.01
N PRO A 42 -8.47 0.21 28.25
CA PRO A 42 -7.90 0.19 26.89
C PRO A 42 -8.60 1.17 25.93
N TRP A 43 -9.89 1.47 26.14
CA TRP A 43 -10.61 2.46 25.35
C TRP A 43 -10.14 3.91 25.61
N ALA A 44 -9.59 4.22 26.79
CA ALA A 44 -9.04 5.54 27.09
C ALA A 44 -7.80 5.82 26.24
N LEU A 45 -6.95 4.81 26.01
CA LEU A 45 -5.79 4.93 25.11
C LEU A 45 -6.21 5.18 23.66
N VAL A 46 -7.29 4.54 23.21
CA VAL A 46 -7.88 4.79 21.88
C VAL A 46 -8.40 6.24 21.79
N ALA A 47 -9.08 6.73 22.83
CA ALA A 47 -9.57 8.10 22.87
C ALA A 47 -8.43 9.14 22.83
N TYR A 48 -7.34 8.91 23.58
CA TYR A 48 -6.15 9.78 23.51
C TYR A 48 -5.47 9.74 22.14
N GLY A 49 -5.39 8.57 21.51
CA GLY A 49 -4.87 8.42 20.15
C GLY A 49 -5.68 9.22 19.13
N ILE A 50 -7.01 9.08 19.15
CA ILE A 50 -7.92 9.82 18.26
C ILE A 50 -7.77 11.32 18.48
N LEU A 51 -7.80 11.78 19.74
CA LEU A 51 -7.66 13.21 20.06
C LEU A 51 -6.31 13.77 19.59
N GLY A 52 -5.23 13.01 19.79
CA GLY A 52 -3.88 13.38 19.31
C GLY A 52 -3.81 13.49 17.79
N THR A 53 -4.37 12.52 17.05
CA THR A 53 -4.42 12.59 15.58
C THR A 53 -5.22 13.78 15.07
N LEU A 54 -6.33 14.13 15.75
CA LEU A 54 -7.20 15.24 15.37
C LEU A 54 -6.49 16.60 15.57
N VAL A 55 -5.73 16.75 16.66
CA VAL A 55 -4.89 17.95 16.89
C VAL A 55 -3.81 18.10 15.83
N VAL A 56 -3.13 17.01 15.45
CA VAL A 56 -2.11 17.04 14.39
C VAL A 56 -2.71 17.43 13.04
N VAL A 57 -3.85 16.84 12.66
CA VAL A 57 -4.55 17.19 11.41
C VAL A 57 -4.97 18.66 11.40
N MET A 58 -5.49 19.19 12.51
CA MET A 58 -5.85 20.60 12.60
C MET A 58 -4.64 21.52 12.52
N PHE A 59 -3.51 21.16 13.13
CA PHE A 59 -2.29 21.95 13.06
C PHE A 59 -1.74 22.04 11.63
N PHE A 60 -1.71 20.92 10.89
CA PHE A 60 -1.25 20.90 9.50
C PHE A 60 -2.22 21.56 8.51
N ASN A 61 -3.53 21.54 8.77
CA ASN A 61 -4.50 22.24 7.92
C ASN A 61 -4.50 23.77 8.13
N ARG A 62 -4.08 24.27 9.30
CA ARG A 62 -4.01 25.72 9.58
C ARG A 62 -2.89 26.44 8.82
N SER A 63 -1.91 25.70 8.30
CA SER A 63 -0.77 26.24 7.55
C SER A 63 -1.01 26.32 6.03
N ARG A 64 -2.17 25.90 5.53
CA ARG A 64 -2.48 26.02 4.09
C ARG A 64 -2.95 27.45 3.79
N PRO A 65 -2.25 28.20 2.93
CA PRO A 65 -2.77 29.47 2.44
C PRO A 65 -4.10 29.21 1.68
N PRO A 66 -5.09 30.11 1.78
CA PRO A 66 -6.33 29.96 1.05
C PRO A 66 -6.05 29.96 -0.45
N GLU A 67 -6.46 28.89 -1.11
CA GLU A 67 -6.47 28.77 -2.56
C GLU A 67 -7.48 29.80 -3.12
N PRO A 68 -7.08 30.69 -4.05
CA PRO A 68 -8.00 31.65 -4.62
C PRO A 68 -9.05 30.93 -5.46
N ALA A 69 -10.33 31.19 -5.16
CA ALA A 69 -11.45 30.68 -5.94
C ALA A 69 -11.37 31.20 -7.39
N PRO A 70 -11.52 30.35 -8.42
CA PRO A 70 -11.62 30.85 -9.78
C PRO A 70 -12.94 31.60 -9.97
N VAL A 71 -12.79 32.86 -10.39
CA VAL A 71 -13.83 33.80 -10.80
C VAL A 71 -14.52 33.26 -12.06
N GLY A 72 -15.85 33.43 -12.12
CA GLY A 72 -16.71 32.88 -13.17
C GLY A 72 -16.58 33.55 -14.54
N ASP A 73 -17.07 32.78 -15.52
CA ASP A 73 -17.67 33.13 -16.82
C ASP A 73 -17.20 34.38 -17.55
N GLU A 74 -16.40 34.15 -18.60
CA GLU A 74 -16.46 34.95 -19.82
C GLU A 74 -16.55 33.99 -21.02
N ILE A 75 -17.76 33.84 -21.57
CA ILE A 75 -18.02 33.11 -22.81
C ILE A 75 -17.51 33.99 -23.97
N VAL A 76 -16.29 33.75 -24.42
CA VAL A 76 -15.76 34.35 -25.66
C VAL A 76 -16.06 33.39 -26.83
N THR A 77 -17.14 33.69 -27.54
CA THR A 77 -17.45 33.08 -28.84
C THR A 77 -16.36 33.43 -29.84
N THR A 78 -15.48 32.48 -30.16
CA THR A 78 -14.55 32.57 -31.31
C THR A 78 -14.84 31.44 -32.28
N ALA A 79 -15.02 31.83 -33.56
CA ALA A 79 -15.39 31.01 -34.71
C ALA A 79 -14.37 29.88 -35.00
N PRO A 80 -14.76 28.81 -35.73
CA PRO A 80 -13.89 27.65 -35.94
C PRO A 80 -12.74 28.02 -36.88
N LEU A 81 -11.53 28.14 -36.32
CA LEU A 81 -10.29 28.14 -37.10
C LEU A 81 -9.84 26.69 -37.27
N ALA A 82 -9.41 26.38 -38.50
CA ALA A 82 -8.96 25.07 -39.00
C ALA A 82 -8.10 24.27 -38.00
N PRO A 83 -8.10 22.93 -38.08
CA PRO A 83 -7.31 22.09 -37.17
C PRO A 83 -5.83 22.49 -37.26
N ALA A 84 -5.36 23.19 -36.22
CA ALA A 84 -3.96 23.43 -36.01
C ALA A 84 -3.30 22.05 -35.91
N ALA A 85 -2.30 21.83 -36.75
CA ALA A 85 -1.48 20.64 -36.73
C ALA A 85 -1.06 20.37 -35.28
N VAL A 86 -1.50 19.23 -34.76
CA VAL A 86 -0.93 18.63 -33.56
C VAL A 86 0.55 18.47 -33.87
N GLU A 87 1.40 19.26 -33.21
CA GLU A 87 2.82 18.94 -33.11
C GLU A 87 2.90 17.58 -32.42
N VAL A 88 3.03 16.54 -33.23
CA VAL A 88 3.47 15.21 -32.81
C VAL A 88 4.94 15.39 -32.42
N ALA A 89 5.18 15.77 -31.16
CA ALA A 89 6.48 15.66 -30.55
C ALA A 89 6.70 14.20 -30.13
N GLY A 90 7.07 13.38 -31.10
CA GLY A 90 7.86 12.17 -30.91
C GLY A 90 8.71 12.02 -32.17
N PRO A 91 9.98 11.60 -32.11
CA PRO A 91 10.54 10.67 -31.11
C PRO A 91 11.95 11.07 -30.58
N ALA A 92 12.52 10.13 -29.81
CA ALA A 92 13.91 10.01 -29.34
C ALA A 92 14.28 10.74 -28.04
N SER A 93 14.21 10.00 -26.93
CA SER A 93 15.21 10.21 -25.88
C SER A 93 16.58 9.86 -26.50
N ASP A 94 17.39 10.86 -26.81
CA ASP A 94 18.82 10.72 -27.18
C ASP A 94 19.68 10.13 -26.04
N GLY A 95 19.07 9.70 -24.94
CA GLY A 95 19.72 8.99 -23.85
C GLY A 95 19.78 7.50 -24.14
N GLY A 96 21.00 6.96 -24.25
CA GLY A 96 21.22 5.52 -24.29
C GLY A 96 20.55 4.80 -23.11
N ILE A 97 20.29 3.51 -23.26
CA ILE A 97 19.68 2.67 -22.22
C ILE A 97 20.59 2.68 -20.99
N GLU A 98 20.06 3.17 -19.87
CA GLU A 98 20.80 3.22 -18.61
C GLU A 98 20.51 1.99 -17.75
N ASP A 99 21.53 1.46 -17.07
CA ASP A 99 21.31 0.38 -16.11
C ASP A 99 20.78 0.94 -14.78
N ALA A 100 19.58 0.48 -14.37
CA ALA A 100 18.94 0.84 -13.12
C ALA A 100 18.41 -0.43 -12.43
N THR A 101 19.30 -1.32 -12.03
CA THR A 101 18.93 -2.63 -11.49
C THR A 101 18.75 -2.62 -9.97
N ARG A 102 19.22 -1.58 -9.27
CA ARG A 102 19.21 -1.52 -7.80
C ARG A 102 18.09 -0.63 -7.28
N ALA A 103 17.71 -0.84 -6.02
CA ALA A 103 16.69 -0.03 -5.35
C ALA A 103 17.09 1.46 -5.26
N ILE A 104 18.39 1.77 -5.11
CA ILE A 104 18.90 3.14 -5.10
C ILE A 104 18.65 3.86 -6.44
N ASP A 105 18.73 3.14 -7.56
CA ASP A 105 18.51 3.70 -8.90
C ASP A 105 17.02 4.05 -9.09
N TYR A 106 16.13 3.22 -8.56
CA TYR A 106 14.70 3.54 -8.49
C TYR A 106 14.45 4.80 -7.67
N GLN A 107 15.04 4.91 -6.48
CA GLN A 107 14.87 6.10 -5.64
C GLN A 107 15.37 7.37 -6.33
N ARG A 108 16.47 7.26 -7.07
CA ARG A 108 16.98 8.36 -7.90
C ARG A 108 15.95 8.75 -8.97
N LEU A 109 15.40 7.79 -9.74
CA LEU A 109 14.37 8.07 -10.75
C LEU A 109 13.11 8.72 -10.14
N VAL A 110 12.70 8.27 -8.95
CA VAL A 110 11.60 8.88 -8.20
C VAL A 110 11.95 10.31 -7.75
N GLY A 111 13.18 10.53 -7.27
CA GLY A 111 13.67 11.84 -6.85
C GLY A 111 13.82 12.84 -8.00
N GLU A 112 14.18 12.36 -9.19
CA GLU A 112 14.24 13.16 -10.42
C GLU A 112 12.84 13.52 -10.95
N GLY A 113 11.83 12.69 -10.68
CA GLY A 113 10.43 12.97 -10.98
C GLY A 113 10.18 13.20 -12.48
N GLU A 114 9.72 14.39 -12.83
CA GLU A 114 9.43 14.79 -14.22
C GLU A 114 10.67 14.77 -15.11
N ALA A 115 11.85 15.08 -14.57
CA ALA A 115 13.09 15.10 -15.35
C ALA A 115 13.51 13.71 -15.84
N ALA A 116 13.01 12.65 -15.21
CA ALA A 116 13.28 11.28 -15.61
C ALA A 116 12.30 10.73 -16.65
N LYS A 117 11.20 11.44 -16.95
CA LYS A 117 10.17 10.94 -17.87
C LYS A 117 10.73 10.69 -19.27
N GLY A 118 10.36 9.57 -19.87
CA GLY A 118 10.81 9.11 -21.18
C GLY A 118 12.18 8.44 -21.18
N ARG A 119 12.87 8.33 -20.03
CA ARG A 119 14.16 7.61 -19.96
C ARG A 119 13.95 6.11 -20.14
N LEU A 120 14.79 5.48 -20.95
CA LEU A 120 14.86 4.03 -21.07
C LEU A 120 15.88 3.47 -20.09
N VAL A 121 15.40 2.62 -19.18
CA VAL A 121 16.24 2.02 -18.15
C VAL A 121 16.15 0.49 -18.18
N ARG A 122 17.30 -0.18 -18.09
CA ARG A 122 17.35 -1.62 -17.89
C ARG A 122 17.11 -1.91 -16.40
N ALA A 123 16.02 -2.60 -16.11
CA ALA A 123 15.59 -2.88 -14.76
C ALA A 123 15.46 -4.39 -14.50
N GLU A 124 15.60 -4.75 -13.24
CA GLU A 124 15.25 -6.07 -12.70
C GLU A 124 14.03 -5.89 -11.80
N LEU A 125 12.92 -6.52 -12.19
CA LEU A 125 11.60 -6.34 -11.59
C LEU A 125 11.00 -7.67 -11.14
N PHE A 126 10.25 -7.63 -10.03
CA PHE A 126 9.46 -8.75 -9.53
C PHE A 126 7.97 -8.39 -9.56
N CYS A 127 7.27 -8.89 -10.57
CA CYS A 127 5.92 -8.46 -10.92
C CYS A 127 4.84 -9.48 -10.54
N SER A 128 3.64 -8.99 -10.21
CA SER A 128 2.44 -9.84 -10.17
C SER A 128 1.99 -10.24 -11.57
N SER A 129 0.90 -11.00 -11.68
CA SER A 129 0.25 -11.28 -12.98
C SER A 129 -0.33 -10.02 -13.60
N ILE A 130 -0.51 -10.03 -14.93
CA ILE A 130 -1.19 -8.94 -15.65
C ILE A 130 -2.62 -8.80 -15.13
N SER A 131 -3.02 -7.57 -14.84
CA SER A 131 -4.37 -7.17 -14.46
C SER A 131 -4.82 -6.00 -15.33
N GLN A 132 -6.13 -5.73 -15.38
CA GLN A 132 -6.70 -4.63 -16.16
C GLN A 132 -7.09 -3.49 -15.22
N VAL A 133 -6.39 -2.37 -15.32
CA VAL A 133 -6.66 -1.18 -14.49
C VAL A 133 -7.38 -0.12 -15.32
N SER A 134 -8.48 0.40 -14.79
CA SER A 134 -9.22 1.51 -15.41
C SER A 134 -8.45 2.81 -15.27
N LEU A 135 -8.33 3.56 -16.36
CA LEU A 135 -7.80 4.91 -16.33
C LEU A 135 -8.82 5.86 -15.69
N ARG A 136 -8.35 6.79 -14.87
CA ARG A 136 -9.17 7.89 -14.38
C ARG A 136 -9.53 8.81 -15.55
N SER A 137 -10.74 9.36 -15.53
CA SER A 137 -11.12 10.42 -16.44
C SER A 137 -10.39 11.70 -16.02
N VAL A 138 -9.27 11.98 -16.67
CA VAL A 138 -8.44 13.16 -16.45
C VAL A 138 -8.16 13.83 -17.80
N ASP A 139 -7.91 15.13 -17.78
CA ASP A 139 -7.77 15.93 -19.01
C ASP A 139 -6.51 15.58 -19.82
N ARG A 140 -5.51 14.95 -19.19
CA ARG A 140 -4.25 14.54 -19.83
C ARG A 140 -3.85 13.13 -19.41
N VAL A 141 -3.73 12.25 -20.40
CA VAL A 141 -3.12 10.92 -20.27
C VAL A 141 -1.79 10.97 -21.00
N GLU A 142 -0.71 10.49 -20.37
CA GLU A 142 0.59 10.42 -21.03
C GLU A 142 0.50 9.56 -22.30
N GLY A 143 1.11 10.02 -23.41
CA GLY A 143 0.97 9.39 -24.73
C GLY A 143 1.28 7.90 -24.74
N ALA A 144 2.34 7.48 -24.05
CA ALA A 144 2.73 6.07 -23.91
C ALA A 144 1.68 5.21 -23.18
N ILE A 145 0.84 5.80 -22.32
CA ILE A 145 -0.28 5.12 -21.66
C ILE A 145 -1.49 5.08 -22.59
N ALA A 146 -1.76 6.18 -23.30
CA ALA A 146 -2.89 6.28 -24.22
C ALA A 146 -2.79 5.26 -25.36
N GLU A 147 -1.59 4.99 -25.87
CA GLU A 147 -1.33 3.95 -26.88
C GLU A 147 -1.71 2.54 -26.40
N LEU A 148 -1.67 2.30 -25.09
CA LEU A 148 -1.96 1.01 -24.47
C LEU A 148 -3.40 0.90 -23.97
N ALA A 149 -4.16 2.00 -23.99
CA ALA A 149 -5.54 2.02 -23.53
C ALA A 149 -6.42 1.24 -24.49
N GLY A 150 -7.05 0.16 -23.99
CA GLY A 150 -8.05 -0.58 -24.74
C GLY A 150 -9.35 0.22 -24.92
N SER A 151 -10.27 -0.34 -25.71
CA SER A 151 -11.58 0.27 -26.04
C SER A 151 -12.47 0.59 -24.83
N ALA A 152 -12.20 0.02 -23.66
CA ALA A 152 -12.91 0.27 -22.40
C ALA A 152 -12.15 1.22 -21.44
N ASN A 153 -11.17 1.99 -21.93
CA ASN A 153 -10.32 2.87 -21.13
C ASN A 153 -9.59 2.13 -19.99
N ARG A 154 -9.12 0.92 -20.31
CA ARG A 154 -8.38 0.04 -19.40
C ARG A 154 -7.02 -0.25 -19.99
N VAL A 155 -6.02 -0.37 -19.12
CA VAL A 155 -4.65 -0.69 -19.49
C VAL A 155 -4.18 -1.97 -18.79
N PRO A 156 -3.43 -2.84 -19.50
CA PRO A 156 -2.76 -3.99 -18.92
C PRO A 156 -1.63 -3.53 -18.00
N VAL A 157 -1.74 -3.84 -16.71
CA VAL A 157 -0.78 -3.44 -15.67
C VAL A 157 -0.38 -4.66 -14.84
N ALA A 158 0.90 -4.75 -14.50
CA ALA A 158 1.39 -5.61 -13.42
C ALA A 158 1.98 -4.76 -12.28
N GLU A 159 1.76 -5.19 -11.04
CA GLU A 159 2.36 -4.55 -9.87
C GLU A 159 3.75 -5.12 -9.64
N CYS A 160 4.77 -4.29 -9.84
CA CYS A 160 6.16 -4.69 -9.82
C CYS A 160 6.91 -4.08 -8.65
N ARG A 161 7.88 -4.85 -8.16
CA ARG A 161 8.87 -4.39 -7.21
C ARG A 161 10.22 -4.24 -7.89
N TRP A 162 10.88 -3.13 -7.63
CA TRP A 162 12.22 -2.88 -8.13
C TRP A 162 13.30 -3.59 -7.30
N GLY A 163 14.35 -4.08 -7.96
CA GLY A 163 15.60 -4.49 -7.32
C GLY A 163 15.72 -5.99 -7.12
N ALA A 164 16.71 -6.40 -6.31
CA ALA A 164 17.11 -7.79 -6.11
C ALA A 164 16.38 -8.51 -4.96
N ARG A 165 16.38 -9.84 -5.03
CA ARG A 165 15.69 -10.75 -4.12
C ARG A 165 16.25 -10.63 -2.68
N GLN A 166 15.32 -10.55 -1.72
CA GLN A 166 15.46 -10.59 -0.25
C GLN A 166 16.65 -9.84 0.40
N GLY A 167 16.38 -8.73 1.11
CA GLY A 167 17.35 -8.15 2.06
C GLY A 167 17.49 -6.61 2.01
N ASP A 168 17.22 -6.00 0.86
CA ASP A 168 17.36 -4.54 0.70
C ASP A 168 16.00 -3.84 0.88
N GLU A 169 15.88 -3.05 1.95
CA GLU A 169 14.94 -1.92 2.04
C GLU A 169 15.49 -0.71 1.28
N PRO A 170 14.66 0.19 0.73
CA PRO A 170 13.22 0.08 0.44
C PRO A 170 12.99 -0.34 -1.01
N ARG A 171 12.01 -1.22 -1.23
CA ARG A 171 11.58 -1.65 -2.56
C ARG A 171 10.52 -0.69 -3.09
N GLY A 172 10.78 -0.12 -4.25
CA GLY A 172 9.80 0.68 -4.97
C GLY A 172 8.69 -0.17 -5.54
N ASP A 173 7.45 -0.01 -5.06
CA ASP A 173 6.28 -0.54 -5.75
C ASP A 173 5.95 0.38 -6.94
N MET A 174 5.82 -0.21 -8.13
CA MET A 174 5.47 0.49 -9.36
C MET A 174 4.42 -0.28 -10.17
N HIS A 175 3.69 0.44 -11.01
CA HIS A 175 2.87 -0.15 -12.06
C HIS A 175 3.71 -0.29 -13.33
N LEU A 176 3.84 -1.51 -13.83
CA LEU A 176 4.41 -1.75 -15.15
C LEU A 176 3.27 -1.95 -16.13
N LEU A 177 3.19 -1.04 -17.10
CA LEU A 177 2.33 -1.16 -18.26
C LEU A 177 2.97 -2.15 -19.25
N ILE A 178 2.18 -3.12 -19.70
CA ILE A 178 2.67 -4.21 -20.53
C ILE A 178 2.01 -4.11 -21.90
N PRO A 179 2.76 -3.73 -22.95
CA PRO A 179 2.25 -3.75 -24.30
C PRO A 179 1.71 -5.12 -24.73
N PRO A 180 0.64 -5.18 -25.55
CA PRO A 180 0.00 -6.44 -25.92
C PRO A 180 0.93 -7.40 -26.67
N ASP A 181 1.85 -6.88 -27.47
CA ASP A 181 2.91 -7.60 -28.16
C ASP A 181 3.92 -8.27 -27.21
N LEU A 182 4.07 -7.75 -25.99
CA LEU A 182 4.97 -8.28 -24.96
C LEU A 182 4.24 -9.08 -23.87
N ALA A 183 2.91 -9.20 -23.95
CA ALA A 183 2.10 -9.87 -22.94
C ALA A 183 2.46 -11.36 -22.80
N ASP A 184 2.68 -12.06 -23.93
CA ASP A 184 3.06 -13.48 -23.93
C ASP A 184 4.47 -13.68 -23.37
N ALA A 185 5.42 -12.82 -23.74
CA ALA A 185 6.77 -12.85 -23.20
C ALA A 185 6.77 -12.64 -21.68
N PHE A 186 5.97 -11.68 -21.19
CA PHE A 186 5.77 -11.46 -19.77
C PHE A 186 5.13 -12.65 -19.07
N ALA A 187 4.09 -13.25 -19.65
CA ALA A 187 3.38 -14.39 -19.08
C ALA A 187 4.25 -15.67 -18.99
N ASN A 188 5.31 -15.75 -19.79
CA ASN A 188 6.27 -16.84 -19.77
C ASN A 188 7.53 -16.55 -18.93
N ALA A 189 7.62 -15.36 -18.32
CA ALA A 189 8.76 -15.01 -17.47
C ALA A 189 8.85 -15.94 -16.24
N PRO A 190 10.08 -16.28 -15.79
CA PRO A 190 10.29 -17.17 -14.64
C PRO A 190 9.57 -16.69 -13.39
N ILE A 191 8.97 -17.62 -12.63
CA ILE A 191 8.32 -17.30 -11.36
C ILE A 191 9.28 -17.57 -10.21
N VAL A 192 9.35 -16.64 -9.27
CA VAL A 192 10.15 -16.71 -8.06
C VAL A 192 9.31 -16.33 -6.85
N ASP A 193 9.54 -16.98 -5.72
CA ASP A 193 8.93 -16.56 -4.47
C ASP A 193 9.74 -15.41 -3.85
N ASP A 194 9.05 -14.29 -3.62
CA ASP A 194 9.56 -13.12 -2.92
C ASP A 194 8.70 -12.88 -1.68
N ALA A 195 9.30 -13.05 -0.49
CA ALA A 195 8.59 -12.92 0.80
C ALA A 195 7.27 -13.72 0.84
N PHE A 196 7.31 -14.98 0.41
CA PHE A 196 6.15 -15.90 0.32
C PHE A 196 5.08 -15.52 -0.71
N VAL A 197 5.35 -14.55 -1.59
CA VAL A 197 4.48 -14.18 -2.71
C VAL A 197 5.15 -14.57 -4.02
N SER A 198 4.50 -15.41 -4.82
CA SER A 198 5.00 -15.79 -6.13
C SER A 198 4.89 -14.61 -7.10
N ARG A 199 6.03 -14.19 -7.65
CA ARG A 199 6.18 -13.07 -8.58
C ARG A 199 6.95 -13.50 -9.80
N ARG A 200 6.65 -12.89 -10.94
CA ARG A 200 7.40 -13.04 -12.19
C ARG A 200 8.67 -12.21 -12.12
N HIS A 201 9.80 -12.85 -12.32
CA HIS A 201 11.09 -12.20 -12.42
C HIS A 201 11.31 -11.72 -13.86
N LEU A 202 11.26 -10.41 -14.04
CA LEU A 202 11.40 -9.74 -15.32
C LEU A 202 12.71 -8.97 -15.36
N ARG A 203 13.52 -9.22 -16.39
CA ARG A 203 14.69 -8.41 -16.74
C ARG A 203 14.46 -7.83 -18.10
N GLY A 204 14.41 -6.50 -18.20
CA GLY A 204 14.02 -5.85 -19.45
C GLY A 204 14.28 -4.34 -19.43
N VAL A 205 13.95 -3.70 -20.55
CA VAL A 205 14.00 -2.25 -20.66
C VAL A 205 12.63 -1.69 -20.32
N VAL A 206 12.62 -0.69 -19.46
CA VAL A 206 11.43 0.01 -19.03
C VAL A 206 11.60 1.47 -19.40
N GLU A 207 10.60 2.02 -20.07
CA GLU A 207 10.48 3.46 -20.21
C GLU A 207 9.85 4.02 -18.95
N TRP A 208 10.54 4.98 -18.32
CA TRP A 208 10.05 5.63 -17.12
C TRP A 208 8.99 6.68 -17.45
N ILE A 209 7.77 6.50 -16.93
CA ILE A 209 6.68 7.48 -17.07
C ILE A 209 6.56 8.36 -15.84
N GLY A 210 7.12 7.96 -14.69
CA GLY A 210 6.99 8.69 -13.44
C GLY A 210 5.62 8.48 -12.79
N ARG A 211 5.14 9.45 -12.00
CA ARG A 211 3.84 9.34 -11.34
C ARG A 211 2.74 9.79 -12.30
N SER A 212 1.80 8.89 -12.61
CA SER A 212 0.69 9.19 -13.53
C SER A 212 -0.61 9.45 -12.78
N GLU A 213 -1.26 10.57 -13.05
CA GLU A 213 -2.58 10.92 -12.51
C GLU A 213 -3.67 9.98 -13.01
N ALA A 214 -3.57 9.53 -14.27
CA ALA A 214 -4.49 8.57 -14.87
C ALA A 214 -4.53 7.25 -14.10
N LEU A 215 -3.43 6.89 -13.42
CA LEU A 215 -3.29 5.70 -12.59
C LEU A 215 -3.24 6.01 -11.09
N SER A 216 -3.95 7.06 -10.64
CA SER A 216 -4.04 7.43 -9.22
C SER A 216 -2.69 7.81 -8.57
N LEU A 217 -1.84 8.54 -9.31
CA LEU A 217 -0.52 9.02 -8.88
C LEU A 217 0.46 7.89 -8.50
N ARG A 218 0.29 6.72 -9.12
CA ARG A 218 1.21 5.58 -9.00
C ARG A 218 2.43 5.81 -9.89
N THR A 219 3.60 5.44 -9.37
CA THR A 219 4.82 5.36 -10.16
C THR A 219 4.64 4.32 -11.25
N THR A 220 4.87 4.71 -12.49
CA THR A 220 4.52 3.95 -13.68
C THR A 220 5.71 3.86 -14.64
N GLY A 221 5.87 2.71 -15.26
CA GLY A 221 6.77 2.52 -16.40
C GLY A 221 6.12 1.65 -17.47
N VAL A 222 6.64 1.69 -18.69
CA VAL A 222 6.18 0.88 -19.82
C VAL A 222 7.26 -0.11 -20.19
N LEU A 223 6.92 -1.40 -20.28
CA LEU A 223 7.85 -2.41 -20.77
C LEU A 223 8.15 -2.17 -22.26
N ARG A 224 9.43 -2.09 -22.63
CA ARG A 224 9.88 -1.90 -24.02
C ARG A 224 10.70 -3.10 -24.48
N GLN A 225 10.52 -3.46 -25.74
CA GLN A 225 11.37 -4.46 -26.39
C GLN A 225 12.72 -3.82 -26.75
N LEU A 226 13.82 -4.56 -26.53
CA LEU A 226 15.12 -4.18 -27.07
C LEU A 226 15.13 -4.41 -28.59
N PRO A 227 15.65 -3.47 -29.39
CA PRO A 227 15.89 -3.69 -30.82
C PRO A 227 16.94 -4.78 -31.08
#